data_AF-A0A9X4ETX6-F1
#
_entry.id   AF-A0A9X4ETX6-F1
#
_cell.length_a   1.000
_cell.length_b   1.000
_cell.length_c   1.000
_cell.angle_alpha   90.00
_cell.angle_beta   90.00
_cell.angle_gamma   90.00
#
_symmetry.space_group_name_H-M   'P 1'
#
loop_
_entity.id
_entity.type
_entity.pdbx_description
1 polymer ?
#
loop_
_entity_poly.entity_id
_entity_poly.type
_entity_poly.pdbx_seq_one_letter_code
_entity_poly.pdbx_strand_id
1 'polypeptide(L)' 'MAQTNFTCRVDAELKEAFLRAAKANDRPASVLIRDFMRDYVQRSVQGQQSSLPFERLEDRHES' A
#
# COMPACT_ATOMS: atom_id res chain seq x y z
N MET A 1 -3.88 19.51 0.39
CA MET A 1 -3.80 18.08 0.01
C MET A 1 -3.07 18.00 -1.32
N ALA A 2 -1.90 17.37 -1.38
CA ALA A 2 -1.12 17.27 -2.62
C ALA A 2 -1.68 16.15 -3.49
N GLN A 3 -2.20 16.49 -4.67
CA GLN A 3 -2.57 15.51 -5.68
C GLN A 3 -1.37 15.31 -6.60
N THR A 4 -0.79 14.11 -6.59
CA THR A 4 0.36 13.75 -7.43
C THR A 4 -0.09 12.84 -8.56
N ASN A 5 0.36 13.13 -9.78
CA ASN A 5 0.08 12.28 -10.94
C ASN A 5 1.10 11.13 -10.99
N PHE A 6 0.61 9.90 -11.11
CA PHE A 6 1.43 8.70 -11.25
C PHE A 6 1.14 8.05 -12.61
N THR A 7 2.17 7.92 -13.44
CA THR A 7 2.07 7.27 -14.74
C THR A 7 2.72 5.89 -14.65
N CYS A 8 1.91 4.84 -14.77
CA CYS A 8 2.36 3.45 -14.81
C CYS A 8 2.07 2.87 -16.19
N ARG A 9 2.99 2.04 -16.71
CA ARG A 9 2.75 1.24 -17.91
C ARG A 9 2.26 -0.14 -17.48
N VAL A 10 1.17 -0.57 -18.08
CA VAL A 10 0.53 -1.88 -17.86
C VAL A 10 0.09 -2.45 -19.20
N ASP A 11 -0.04 -3.76 -19.28
CA ASP A 11 -0.60 -4.43 -20.45
C ASP A 11 -2.04 -3.98 -20.72
N ALA A 12 -2.39 -3.92 -22.01
CA ALA A 12 -3.70 -3.47 -22.45
C ALA A 12 -4.83 -4.35 -21.89
N GLU A 13 -4.65 -5.68 -21.92
CA GLU A 13 -5.64 -6.63 -21.38
C GLU A 13 -5.83 -6.47 -19.88
N LEU A 14 -4.74 -6.21 -19.14
CA LEU A 14 -4.81 -5.99 -17.70
C LEU A 14 -5.56 -4.69 -17.36
N LYS A 15 -5.29 -3.62 -18.11
CA LYS A 15 -6.04 -2.35 -17.98
C LYS A 15 -7.53 -2.56 -18.23
N GLU A 16 -7.90 -3.29 -19.28
CA GLU A 16 -9.31 -3.54 -19.61
C GLU A 16 -9.99 -4.41 -18.54
N ALA A 17 -9.33 -5.48 -18.08
CA ALA A 17 -9.83 -6.31 -17.00
C ALA A 17 -10.07 -5.49 -15.72
N PHE A 18 -9.14 -4.60 -15.37
CA PHE A 18 -9.27 -3.72 -14.23
C PHE A 18 -10.43 -2.74 -14.38
N LEU A 19 -10.58 -2.10 -15.54
CA LEU A 19 -11.69 -1.19 -15.82
C LEU A 19 -13.05 -1.91 -15.76
N ARG A 20 -13.13 -3.14 -16.27
CA ARG A 20 -14.34 -3.97 -16.16
C ARG A 20 -14.68 -4.28 -14.70
N ALA A 21 -13.69 -4.69 -13.91
CA ALA A 21 -13.88 -4.95 -12.48
C ALA A 21 -14.30 -3.67 -11.73
N ALA A 22 -13.69 -2.54 -12.04
CA ALA A 22 -14.04 -1.24 -11.46
C ALA A 22 -15.50 -0.86 -11.75
N LYS A 23 -15.92 -1.04 -13.00
CA LYS A 23 -17.31 -0.83 -13.42
C LYS A 23 -18.29 -1.77 -12.72
N ALA A 24 -17.93 -3.04 -12.54
CA ALA A 24 -18.75 -4.01 -11.82
C ALA A 24 -18.90 -3.68 -10.32
N ASN A 25 -17.90 -3.03 -9.73
CA ASN A 25 -17.91 -2.59 -8.33
C ASN A 25 -18.48 -1.17 -8.13
N ASP A 26 -18.94 -0.51 -9.21
CA ASP A 26 -19.40 0.88 -9.21
C ASP A 26 -18.40 1.87 -8.58
N ARG A 27 -17.10 1.56 -8.71
CA ARG A 27 -16.02 2.34 -8.08
C ARG A 27 -15.07 2.86 -9.15
N PRO A 28 -14.62 4.13 -9.09
CA PRO A 28 -13.67 4.65 -10.04
C PRO A 28 -12.30 3.96 -9.88
N ALA A 29 -11.68 3.66 -11.02
CA ALA A 29 -10.36 3.01 -11.11
C ALA A 29 -9.29 3.66 -10.21
N SER A 30 -9.30 4.99 -10.08
CA SER A 30 -8.36 5.75 -9.24
C SER A 30 -8.49 5.47 -7.75
N VAL A 31 -9.69 5.16 -7.26
CA VAL A 31 -9.93 4.81 -5.85
C VAL A 31 -9.43 3.38 -5.58
N LEU A 32 -9.69 2.45 -6.50
CA LEU A 32 -9.21 1.08 -6.39
C LEU A 32 -7.68 0.99 -6.39
N ILE A 33 -7.01 1.74 -7.28
CA ILE A 33 -5.54 1.83 -7.29
C ILE A 33 -5.02 2.39 -5.96
N ARG A 34 -5.69 3.38 -5.37
CA ARG A 34 -5.31 3.95 -4.08
C ARG A 34 -5.43 2.94 -2.94
N ASP A 35 -6.55 2.23 -2.86
CA ASP A 35 -6.74 1.19 -1.85
C ASP A 35 -5.71 0.06 -2.02
N PHE A 36 -5.49 -0.38 -3.26
CA PHE A 36 -4.48 -1.40 -3.58
C PHE A 36 -3.07 -0.95 -3.19
N MET A 37 -2.68 0.29 -3.51
CA MET A 37 -1.40 0.86 -3.11
C MET A 37 -1.25 0.91 -1.59
N ARG A 38 -2.29 1.31 -0.86
CA ARG A 38 -2.26 1.36 0.61
C ARG A 38 -2.06 -0.03 1.20
N ASP A 39 -2.82 -1.01 0.72
CA ASP A 39 -2.72 -2.41 1.16
C ASP A 39 -1.34 -3.00 0.83
N TYR A 40 -0.81 -2.74 -0.38
CA TYR A 40 0.51 -3.18 -0.80
C TYR A 40 1.64 -2.59 0.05
N VAL A 41 1.58 -1.28 0.35
CA VAL A 41 2.55 -0.61 1.23
C VAL A 41 2.47 -1.17 2.64
N GLN A 42 1.25 -1.36 3.17
CA GLN A 42 1.05 -1.93 4.50
C GLN A 42 1.64 -3.34 4.62
N ARG A 43 1.42 -4.21 3.63
CA ARG A 43 2.04 -5.54 3.59
C ARG A 43 3.56 -5.48 3.45
N SER A 44 4.08 -4.57 2.63
CA SER A 44 5.52 -4.41 2.42
C SER A 44 6.23 -3.94 3.69
N VAL A 45 5.62 -3.01 4.42
CA VAL A 45 6.13 -2.53 5.72
C VAL A 45 6.07 -3.62 6.78
N GLN A 46 4.99 -4.42 6.82
CA GLN A 46 4.89 -5.55 7.75
C GLN A 46 5.93 -6.64 7.48
N GLY A 47 6.26 -6.90 6.20
CA GLY A 47 7.36 -7.80 5.83
C GLY A 47 8.73 -7.28 6.26
N GLN A 48 8.92 -5.96 6.29
CA GLN A 48 10.16 -5.30 6.70
C GLN A 48 10.28 -5.01 8.21
N GLN A 49 9.18 -5.10 8.98
CA GLN A 49 9.17 -4.82 10.42
C GLN A 49 9.49 -6.03 11.31
N SER A 50 9.69 -7.22 10.74
CA SER A 50 10.08 -8.42 11.51
C SER A 50 11.55 -8.45 11.96
N SER A 51 12.30 -7.37 11.75
CA SER A 51 13.69 -7.24 12.18
C SER A 51 13.93 -5.93 12.94
N LEU A 52 13.34 -5.79 14.12
CA LEU A 52 13.93 -4.95 15.17
C LEU A 52 13.90 -5.70 16.51
N PRO A 53 14.97 -6.46 16.83
CA PRO A 53 15.20 -6.98 18.16
C PRO A 53 15.93 -5.91 18.98
N PHE A 54 15.22 -4.86 19.42
CA PHE A 54 15.83 -3.86 20.30
C PHE A 54 14.81 -3.15 21.18
N GLU A 55 14.35 -3.84 22.22
CA GLU A 55 14.14 -3.20 23.54
C GLU A 55 15.30 -3.61 24.45
N ARG A 56 16.49 -3.10 24.11
CA ARG A 56 17.64 -3.02 25.03
C ARG A 56 17.70 -1.56 25.47
N LEU A 57 17.66 -1.34 26.78
CA LEU A 57 17.51 -0.07 27.50
C LEU A 57 16.06 0.45 27.57
N GLU A 58 15.30 -0.09 28.52
CA GLU A 58 14.72 0.84 29.50
C GLU A 58 15.66 0.86 30.71
N ASP A 59 16.32 2.01 30.85
CA ASP A 59 16.77 2.68 32.09
C ASP A 59 16.86 1.81 33.35
N ARG A 60 18.06 1.63 33.91
CA ARG A 60 18.52 2.52 35.00
C ARG A 60 17.39 2.86 35.97
N HIS A 61 17.32 2.13 37.08
CA HIS A 61 16.77 2.44 38.41
C HIS A 61 16.44 1.06 38.99
N GLU A 62 17.01 0.60 40.10
CA GLU A 62 16.96 1.26 41.39
C GLU A 62 17.92 0.56 42.40
N SER A 63 18.68 1.41 43.11
CA SER A 63 19.27 1.30 44.46
C SER A 63 19.98 0.03 44.96
#